data_AF-A0AAD0ML57-F1
#
_entry.id   AF-A0AAD0ML57-F1
#
_cell.length_a   1.000
_cell.length_b   1.000
_cell.length_c   1.000
_cell.angle_alpha   90.00
_cell.angle_beta   90.00
_cell.angle_gamma   90.00
#
_symmetry.space_group_name_H-M   'P 1'
#
loop_
_entity.id
_entity.type
_entity.pdbx_description
1 polymer ?
#
loop_
_entity_poly.entity_id
_entity_poly.type
_entity_poly.pdbx_seq_one_letter_code
_entity_poly.pdbx_strand_id
1 'polypeptide(L)'
;MIEIREEKRFNPFFRSLKAKVTEQGIELSECTIYHMYEGELVTGDLPAALIKIDADEDKKYSVLYDLYITMDEEKNHAYHLDKCYMSPNQMPCYAGSDYLVLTLLSIRVGVEGEREGYINAFVERVIEDEGTDTQRN
;
A
#
# COMPACT_ATOMS: atom_id res chain seq x y z
N MET A 1 -11.72 9.46 -8.20
CA MET A 1 -11.76 9.58 -6.73
C MET A 1 -10.79 8.58 -6.12
N ILE A 2 -10.01 8.97 -5.11
CA ILE A 2 -9.10 8.07 -4.40
C ILE A 2 -9.82 7.49 -3.17
N GLU A 3 -9.87 6.18 -3.07
CA GLU A 3 -10.47 5.43 -1.96
C GLU A 3 -9.41 5.08 -0.90
N ILE A 4 -9.70 5.28 0.39
CA ILE A 4 -8.87 4.74 1.47
C ILE A 4 -9.57 3.50 2.02
N ARG A 5 -8.89 2.36 1.96
CA ARG A 5 -9.41 1.04 2.34
C ARG A 5 -8.88 0.63 3.70
N GLU A 6 -9.72 0.73 4.72
CA GLU A 6 -9.39 0.41 6.12
C GLU A 6 -9.96 -0.96 6.54
N GLU A 7 -10.02 -1.91 5.60
CA GLU A 7 -10.54 -3.25 5.87
C GLU A 7 -9.72 -3.94 6.98
N LYS A 8 -10.41 -4.63 7.90
CA LYS A 8 -9.76 -5.44 8.94
C LYS A 8 -9.20 -6.72 8.32
N ARG A 9 -7.88 -6.94 8.42
CA ARG A 9 -7.20 -8.12 7.88
C ARG A 9 -6.30 -8.80 8.90
N PHE A 10 -6.06 -10.09 8.70
CA PHE A 10 -5.04 -10.84 9.44
C PHE A 10 -3.65 -10.68 8.82
N ASN A 11 -3.57 -10.44 7.51
CA ASN A 11 -2.33 -10.32 6.75
C ASN A 11 -2.59 -9.68 5.37
N PRO A 12 -1.75 -8.77 4.88
CA PRO A 12 -0.94 -7.84 5.68
C PRO A 12 -1.84 -6.78 6.34
N PHE A 13 -1.38 -6.20 7.45
CA PHE A 13 -2.05 -5.08 8.12
C PHE A 13 -1.05 -4.07 8.72
N PHE A 14 -1.53 -2.88 9.03
CA PHE A 14 -0.73 -1.82 9.65
C PHE A 14 -1.14 -1.57 11.09
N ARG A 15 -0.17 -1.13 11.89
CA ARG A 15 -0.44 -0.38 13.11
C ARG A 15 -0.02 1.07 12.89
N SER A 16 -0.92 1.99 13.22
CA SER A 16 -0.71 3.45 13.20
C SER A 16 -0.61 4.14 11.82
N LEU A 17 -0.78 3.43 10.70
CA LEU A 17 -0.79 4.09 9.38
C LEU A 17 -1.95 5.07 9.26
N LYS A 18 -1.63 6.33 8.95
CA LYS A 18 -2.58 7.36 8.53
C LYS A 18 -2.21 7.77 7.11
N ALA A 19 -3.19 7.72 6.23
CA ALA A 19 -3.07 8.19 4.86
C ALA A 19 -3.96 9.42 4.66
N LYS A 20 -3.43 10.44 3.98
CA LYS A 20 -4.18 11.65 3.66
C LYS A 20 -3.91 12.05 2.22
N VAL A 21 -4.99 12.23 1.45
CA VAL A 21 -4.93 12.81 0.10
C VAL A 21 -4.80 14.32 0.24
N THR A 22 -3.83 14.90 -0.46
CA THR A 22 -3.57 16.34 -0.52
C THR A 22 -3.52 16.84 -1.96
N GLU A 23 -3.44 18.15 -2.14
CA GLU A 23 -3.24 18.75 -3.46
C GLU A 23 -1.92 18.27 -4.10
N GLN A 24 -0.86 18.09 -3.30
CA GLN A 24 0.46 17.68 -3.75
C GLN A 24 0.59 16.17 -4.01
N GLY A 25 -0.30 15.35 -3.44
CA GLY A 25 -0.26 13.89 -3.59
C GLY A 25 -0.81 13.16 -2.37
N ILE A 26 -0.06 12.20 -1.83
CA ILE A 26 -0.45 11.39 -0.66
C ILE A 26 0.56 11.56 0.47
N GLU A 27 0.08 11.97 1.64
CA GLU A 27 0.84 11.96 2.89
C GLU A 27 0.61 10.64 3.63
N LEU A 28 1.69 9.97 4.02
CA LEU A 28 1.72 8.77 4.85
C LEU A 28 2.43 9.09 6.16
N SER A 29 1.82 8.72 7.29
CA SER A 29 2.52 8.74 8.58
C SER A 29 3.54 7.61 8.67
N GLU A 30 4.49 7.75 9.60
CA GLU A 30 5.26 6.62 10.08
C GLU A 30 4.31 5.52 10.60
N CYS A 31 4.64 4.27 10.30
CA CYS A 31 3.81 3.12 10.67
C CYS A 31 4.65 1.84 10.75
N THR A 32 4.05 0.79 11.28
CA THR A 32 4.62 -0.57 11.24
C THR A 32 3.69 -1.47 10.43
N ILE A 33 4.23 -2.17 9.44
CA ILE A 33 3.52 -3.23 8.70
C ILE A 33 3.76 -4.58 9.36
N TYR A 34 2.70 -5.40 9.43
CA TYR A 34 2.70 -6.77 9.92
C TYR A 34 2.28 -7.67 8.77
N HIS A 35 3.08 -8.69 8.47
CA HIS A 35 2.76 -9.65 7.43
C HIS A 35 3.36 -11.04 7.69
N MET A 36 2.82 -12.06 7.01
CA MET A 36 3.32 -13.43 7.08
C MET A 36 4.31 -13.69 5.95
N TYR A 37 5.49 -14.17 6.32
CA TYR A 37 6.51 -14.63 5.38
C TYR A 37 7.07 -15.97 5.85
N GLU A 38 7.02 -16.98 4.97
CA GLU A 38 7.47 -18.36 5.27
C GLU A 38 6.88 -18.96 6.56
N GLY A 39 5.64 -18.58 6.90
CA GLY A 39 4.94 -19.08 8.09
C GLY A 39 5.26 -18.34 9.38
N GLU A 40 6.15 -17.35 9.34
CA GLU A 40 6.49 -16.49 10.48
C GLU A 40 5.83 -15.11 10.34
N LEU A 41 5.47 -14.51 11.48
CA LEU A 41 5.05 -13.11 11.52
C LEU A 41 6.30 -12.23 11.42
N VAL A 42 6.34 -11.40 10.38
CA VAL A 42 7.39 -10.42 10.13
C VAL A 42 6.81 -9.01 10.26
N THR A 43 7.61 -8.11 10.83
CA THR A 43 7.25 -6.70 11.01
C THR A 43 8.30 -5.79 10.42
N GLY A 44 7.87 -4.65 9.87
CA GLY A 44 8.77 -3.63 9.35
C GLY A 44 8.28 -2.24 9.67
N ASP A 45 9.18 -1.38 10.11
CA ASP A 45 8.90 0.04 10.31
C ASP A 45 9.08 0.80 9.00
N LEU A 46 8.10 1.63 8.67
CA LEU A 46 8.08 2.45 7.47
C LEU A 46 8.05 3.92 7.87
N PRO A 47 8.94 4.76 7.31
CA PRO A 47 9.01 6.17 7.66
C PRO A 47 7.81 6.94 7.14
N ALA A 48 7.54 8.12 7.71
CA ALA A 48 6.61 9.06 7.11
C ALA A 48 7.07 9.46 5.70
N ALA A 49 6.12 9.57 4.76
CA ALA A 49 6.43 9.84 3.36
C ALA A 49 5.40 10.77 2.71
N LEU A 50 5.87 11.63 1.81
CA LEU A 50 5.03 12.40 0.88
C LEU A 50 5.24 11.85 -0.53
N ILE A 51 4.22 11.18 -1.06
CA ILE A 51 4.22 10.65 -2.42
C ILE A 51 3.64 11.72 -3.34
N LYS A 52 4.48 12.32 -4.17
CA LYS A 52 4.05 13.31 -5.16
C LYS A 52 3.37 12.62 -6.33
N ILE A 53 2.17 13.08 -6.68
CA ILE A 53 1.34 12.49 -7.72
C ILE A 53 0.96 13.59 -8.72
N ASP A 54 1.78 13.69 -9.76
CA ASP A 54 1.68 14.73 -10.78
C ASP A 54 1.16 14.17 -12.10
N ALA A 55 0.42 14.99 -12.85
CA ALA A 55 0.00 14.67 -14.20
C ALA A 55 1.20 14.67 -15.16
N ASP A 56 1.00 14.08 -16.33
CA ASP A 56 1.94 14.23 -17.44
C ASP A 56 1.94 15.69 -17.93
N GLU A 57 3.11 16.31 -18.00
CA GLU A 57 3.24 17.71 -18.45
C GLU A 57 2.79 17.87 -19.90
N ASP A 58 3.10 16.87 -20.73
CA ASP A 58 2.72 16.81 -22.14
C ASP A 58 1.25 16.42 -22.35
N LYS A 59 0.53 16.07 -21.27
CA LYS A 59 -0.88 15.64 -21.29
C LYS A 59 -1.15 14.57 -22.36
N LYS A 60 -0.19 13.68 -22.60
CA LYS A 60 -0.26 12.71 -23.70
C LYS A 60 -0.86 11.40 -23.24
N TYR A 61 -0.53 10.99 -22.02
CA TYR A 61 -1.01 9.74 -21.43
C TYR A 61 -1.42 9.96 -19.98
N SER A 62 -2.43 9.22 -19.54
CA SER A 62 -2.66 9.05 -18.11
C SER A 62 -1.42 8.40 -17.47
N VAL A 63 -1.14 8.76 -16.22
CA VAL A 63 -0.01 8.23 -15.46
C VAL A 63 -0.53 7.35 -14.33
N LEU A 64 0.00 6.14 -14.19
CA LEU A 64 -0.25 5.29 -13.03
C LEU A 64 0.92 5.39 -12.06
N TYR A 65 0.61 5.64 -10.79
CA TYR A 65 1.53 5.58 -9.67
C TYR A 65 1.17 4.39 -8.80
N ASP A 66 2.08 3.42 -8.70
CA ASP A 66 1.96 2.31 -7.77
C ASP A 66 3.04 2.43 -6.70
N LEU A 67 2.64 2.49 -5.43
CA LEU A 67 3.57 2.38 -4.32
C LEU A 67 3.50 0.96 -3.76
N TYR A 68 4.61 0.26 -3.82
CA TYR A 68 4.79 -1.04 -3.21
C TYR A 68 5.51 -0.91 -1.87
N ILE A 69 5.20 -1.83 -0.97
CA ILE A 69 6.05 -2.15 0.18
C ILE A 69 6.79 -3.42 -0.18
N THR A 70 8.11 -3.35 -0.16
CA THR A 70 9.00 -4.46 -0.47
C THR A 70 9.79 -4.87 0.77
N MET A 71 10.33 -6.09 0.76
CA MET A 71 11.18 -6.64 1.81
C MET A 71 12.42 -7.28 1.18
N ASP A 72 13.61 -6.86 1.59
CA ASP A 72 14.87 -7.43 1.12
C ASP A 72 15.19 -8.79 1.78
N GLU A 73 16.31 -9.40 1.40
CA GLU A 73 16.78 -10.67 1.95
C GLU A 73 17.14 -10.60 3.45
N GLU A 74 17.44 -9.40 3.97
CA GLU A 74 17.73 -9.12 5.38
C GLU A 74 16.45 -8.81 6.19
N LYS A 75 15.27 -8.90 5.57
CA LYS A 75 13.96 -8.56 6.13
C LYS A 75 13.77 -7.06 6.43
N ASN A 76 14.50 -6.17 5.76
CA ASN A 76 14.26 -4.72 5.83
C ASN A 76 13.13 -4.32 4.87
N HIS A 77 12.24 -3.44 5.32
CA HIS A 77 11.10 -2.97 4.51
C HIS A 77 11.36 -1.59 3.95
N ALA A 78 10.94 -1.38 2.70
CA ALA A 78 11.06 -0.10 2.03
C ALA A 78 9.85 0.20 1.16
N TYR A 79 9.70 1.48 0.82
CA TYR A 79 8.78 1.91 -0.22
C TYR A 79 9.45 1.84 -1.59
N HIS A 80 8.74 1.32 -2.58
CA HIS A 80 9.14 1.33 -3.98
C HIS A 80 8.03 1.98 -4.81
N LEU A 81 8.30 3.13 -5.41
CA LEU A 81 7.33 3.87 -6.22
C LEU A 81 7.62 3.65 -7.70
N ASP A 82 6.65 3.08 -8.40
CA ASP A 82 6.65 3.01 -9.85
C ASP A 82 5.73 4.06 -10.46
N LYS A 83 6.26 4.76 -11.48
CA LYS A 83 5.52 5.69 -12.33
C LYS A 83 5.48 5.13 -13.75
N CYS A 84 4.29 4.83 -14.24
CA CYS A 84 4.09 4.28 -15.57
C CYS A 84 3.17 5.18 -16.40
N TYR A 85 3.56 5.45 -17.65
CA TYR A 85 2.67 6.08 -18.61
C TYR A 85 1.77 5.01 -19.19
N MET A 86 0.45 5.23 -19.15
CA MET A 86 -0.56 4.30 -19.67
C MET A 86 -0.63 4.37 -21.20
N SER A 87 0.50 4.15 -21.86
CA SER A 87 0.59 3.99 -23.30
C SER A 87 0.15 2.57 -23.70
N PRO A 88 -0.34 2.35 -24.93
CA PRO A 88 -0.88 1.05 -25.34
C PRO A 88 0.07 -0.16 -25.21
N ASN A 89 1.38 0.08 -25.10
CA ASN A 89 2.40 -0.96 -25.06
C ASN A 89 3.06 -1.14 -23.69
N GLN A 90 2.56 -0.44 -22.65
CA GLN A 90 3.11 -0.53 -21.31
C GLN A 90 2.06 -1.08 -20.36
N MET A 91 2.42 -2.17 -19.69
CA MET A 91 1.63 -2.74 -18.60
C MET A 91 2.43 -2.56 -17.31
N PRO A 92 1.91 -1.83 -16.32
CA PRO A 92 2.59 -1.66 -15.05
C PRO A 92 2.60 -2.98 -14.29
N CYS A 93 3.77 -3.39 -13.85
CA CYS A 93 3.96 -4.48 -12.91
C CYS A 93 5.23 -4.25 -12.11
N TYR A 94 5.19 -4.58 -10.82
CA TYR A 94 6.40 -4.66 -10.02
C TYR A 94 7.34 -5.71 -10.63
N ALA A 95 8.55 -5.29 -10.98
CA ALA A 95 9.58 -6.14 -11.58
C ALA A 95 10.89 -6.14 -10.77
N GLY A 96 10.84 -5.69 -9.51
CA GLY A 96 11.99 -5.69 -8.61
C GLY A 96 12.35 -7.09 -8.09
N SER A 97 13.57 -7.21 -7.57
CA SER A 97 14.10 -8.46 -6.99
C SER A 97 13.60 -8.76 -5.58
N ASP A 98 13.20 -7.71 -4.85
CA ASP A 98 12.78 -7.83 -3.46
C ASP A 98 11.40 -8.49 -3.35
N TYR A 99 11.10 -9.05 -2.18
CA TYR A 99 9.80 -9.63 -1.94
C TYR A 99 8.71 -8.54 -1.88
N LEU A 100 7.71 -8.63 -2.76
CA LEU A 100 6.56 -7.73 -2.75
C LEU A 100 5.61 -8.11 -1.61
N VAL A 101 5.52 -7.25 -0.59
CA VAL A 101 4.62 -7.43 0.56
C VAL A 101 3.20 -6.97 0.21
N LEU A 102 3.06 -5.76 -0.32
CA LEU A 102 1.77 -5.13 -0.56
C LEU A 102 1.89 -4.02 -1.60
N THR A 103 0.94 -3.95 -2.55
CA THR A 103 0.65 -2.71 -3.27
C THR A 103 -0.10 -1.77 -2.33
N LEU A 104 0.59 -0.82 -1.72
CA LEU A 104 0.02 0.10 -0.74
C LEU A 104 -0.93 1.09 -1.41
N LEU A 105 -0.57 1.65 -2.56
CA LEU A 105 -1.48 2.49 -3.34
C LEU A 105 -1.32 2.21 -4.83
N SER A 106 -2.40 2.44 -5.56
CA SER A 106 -2.43 2.46 -7.02
C SER A 106 -3.33 3.60 -7.45
N ILE A 107 -2.74 4.65 -8.01
CA ILE A 107 -3.42 5.90 -8.35
C ILE A 107 -3.14 6.27 -9.79
N ARG A 108 -4.20 6.37 -10.58
CA ARG A 108 -4.18 6.90 -11.93
C ARG A 108 -4.45 8.40 -11.88
N VAL A 109 -3.58 9.17 -12.54
CA VAL A 109 -3.80 10.56 -12.91
C VAL A 109 -4.18 10.59 -14.37
N GLY A 110 -5.39 11.04 -14.68
CA GLY A 110 -5.82 11.22 -16.05
C GLY A 110 -5.14 12.43 -16.71
N VAL A 111 -5.34 12.55 -18.01
CA VAL A 111 -4.76 13.62 -18.83
C VAL A 111 -5.23 15.01 -18.40
N GLU A 112 -6.45 15.11 -17.86
CA GLU A 112 -7.02 16.35 -17.34
C GLU A 112 -6.70 16.58 -15.86
N GLY A 113 -5.87 15.72 -15.27
CA GLY A 113 -5.41 15.82 -13.89
C GLY A 113 -6.34 15.17 -12.87
N GLU A 114 -7.43 14.52 -13.30
CA GLU A 114 -8.32 13.78 -12.42
C GLU A 114 -7.59 12.61 -11.77
N ARG A 115 -7.77 12.44 -10.45
CA ARG A 115 -7.11 11.38 -9.68
C ARG A 115 -8.11 10.32 -9.25
N GLU A 116 -7.77 9.07 -9.50
CA GLU A 116 -8.56 7.92 -9.06
C GLU A 116 -7.70 6.72 -8.71
N GLY A 117 -8.19 5.88 -7.80
CA GLY A 117 -7.42 4.74 -7.32
C GLY A 117 -7.73 4.41 -5.88
N TYR A 118 -6.80 3.76 -5.21
CA TYR A 118 -6.97 3.34 -3.84
C TYR A 118 -5.67 3.41 -3.03
N ILE A 119 -5.84 3.43 -1.71
CA ILE A 119 -4.79 3.26 -0.70
C ILE A 119 -5.25 2.14 0.24
N ASN A 120 -4.44 1.09 0.38
CA ASN A 120 -4.68 -0.05 1.25
C ASN A 120 -4.15 0.24 2.66
N ALA A 121 -4.97 0.86 3.51
CA ALA A 121 -4.64 1.16 4.91
C ALA A 121 -5.25 0.11 5.86
N PHE A 122 -4.98 -1.17 5.59
CA PHE A 122 -5.58 -2.27 6.32
C PHE A 122 -5.24 -2.25 7.81
N VAL A 123 -6.23 -2.53 8.65
CA VAL A 123 -6.06 -2.55 10.11
C VAL A 123 -6.13 -3.97 10.64
N GLU A 124 -5.57 -4.19 11.82
CA GLU A 124 -5.55 -5.50 12.47
C GLU A 124 -6.97 -6.03 12.73
N ARG A 125 -7.24 -7.25 12.26
CA ARG A 125 -8.45 -7.98 12.64
C ARG A 125 -8.21 -8.72 13.96
N VAL A 126 -8.83 -8.23 15.03
CA VAL A 126 -8.89 -8.96 16.31
C VAL A 126 -9.91 -10.10 16.20
N ILE A 127 -9.49 -11.33 16.51
CA ILE A 127 -10.43 -12.42 16.79
C ILE A 127 -10.85 -12.25 18.25
N GLU A 128 -12.12 -11.93 18.49
CA GLU A 128 -12.69 -12.08 19.81
C GLU A 128 -12.85 -13.59 20.04
N ASP A 129 -12.18 -14.14 21.04
CA ASP A 129 -12.40 -15.51 21.51
C ASP A 129 -13.87 -15.58 21.97
N GLU A 130 -14.75 -16.18 21.16
CA GLU A 130 -16.02 -16.69 21.66
C GLU A 130 -15.66 -17.83 22.61
N GLY A 131 -15.58 -17.50 23.90
CA GLY A 131 -15.13 -18.39 24.96
C GLY A 131 -15.73 -19.78 24.81
N THR A 132 -14.87 -20.78 24.64
CA THR A 132 -15.28 -22.18 24.72
C THR A 132 -15.73 -22.46 26.15
N ASP A 133 -17.05 -22.50 26.35
CA ASP A 133 -17.69 -22.97 27.57
C ASP A 133 -17.45 -24.49 27.70
N THR A 134 -16.25 -24.88 28.12
CA THR A 134 -15.97 -26.24 28.57
C THR A 134 -16.27 -26.35 30.06
N GLN A 135 -17.55 -26.34 30.43
CA GLN A 135 -18.00 -27.00 31.65
C GLN A 135 -18.40 -28.43 31.33
N ARG A 136 -17.44 -29.36 31.45
CA ARG A 136 -17.71 -30.75 31.77
C ARG A 136 -17.33 -30.96 33.24
N ASN A 137 -18.33 -31.02 34.11
CA ASN A 137 -18.30 -31.73 35.38
C ASN A 137 -19.68 -32.35 35.60
#